data_AF-A0A843S2W8-F1
#
_entry.id   AF-A0A843S2W8-F1
#
_cell.length_a   1.000
_cell.length_b   1.000
_cell.length_c   1.000
_cell.angle_alpha   90.00
_cell.angle_beta   90.00
_cell.angle_gamma   90.00
#
_symmetry.space_group_name_H-M   'P 1'
#
loop_
_entity.id
_entity.type
_entity.pdbx_description
1 polymer ?
#
loop_
_entity_poly.entity_id
_entity_poly.type
_entity_poly.pdbx_seq_one_letter_code
_entity_poly.pdbx_strand_id
1 'polypeptide(L)'
;MPLAADQFYLEVGRRIQGLRATKGLTQAALGRLLNPPVTRASIANLESGRQGLLLHTFIQITKILECSLSDLIPPTTTARVDIALESQVARELGKAKVPDEARRRISQQFMLPAKKNKL
;
A
#
# COMPACT_ATOMS: atom_id res chain seq x y z
N MET A 1 11.69 -3.40 12.22
CA MET A 1 10.31 -3.16 11.76
C MET A 1 10.21 -3.59 10.31
N PRO A 2 9.17 -4.34 9.90
CA PRO A 2 8.95 -4.63 8.48
C PRO A 2 8.74 -3.33 7.71
N LEU A 3 9.27 -3.25 6.49
CA LEU A 3 9.05 -2.08 5.63
C LEU A 3 7.57 -2.00 5.24
N ALA A 4 7.07 -0.82 4.87
CA ALA A 4 5.67 -0.63 4.47
C ALA A 4 5.24 -1.58 3.32
N ALA A 5 6.19 -1.93 2.44
CA ALA A 5 5.99 -2.93 1.40
C ALA A 5 5.74 -4.35 1.96
N ASP A 6 6.43 -4.74 3.03
CA ASP A 6 6.27 -6.07 3.65
C ASP A 6 4.88 -6.23 4.26
N GLN A 7 4.34 -5.16 4.87
CA GLN A 7 2.97 -5.15 5.40
C GLN A 7 1.93 -5.23 4.28
N PHE A 8 2.16 -4.54 3.17
CA PHE A 8 1.29 -4.63 2.00
C PHE A 8 1.24 -6.07 1.46
N TYR A 9 2.39 -6.71 1.25
CA TYR A 9 2.43 -8.10 0.75
C TYR A 9 1.82 -9.10 1.73
N LEU A 10 2.05 -8.92 3.03
CA LEU A 10 1.41 -9.75 4.07
C LEU A 10 -0.12 -9.67 3.98
N GLU A 11 -0.66 -8.46 3.84
CA GLU A 11 -2.10 -8.26 3.81
C GLU A 11 -2.74 -8.76 2.50
N VAL A 12 -2.08 -8.55 1.35
CA VAL A 12 -2.47 -9.18 0.07
C VAL A 12 -2.47 -10.70 0.20
N GLY A 13 -1.42 -11.28 0.78
CA GLY A 13 -1.28 -12.72 0.99
C GLY A 13 -2.40 -13.30 1.86
N ARG A 14 -2.76 -12.61 2.95
CA ARG A 14 -3.88 -12.99 3.83
C ARG A 14 -5.23 -12.98 3.11
N ARG A 15 -5.51 -11.97 2.27
CA ARG A 15 -6.76 -11.95 1.49
C ARG A 15 -6.84 -13.10 0.50
N ILE A 16 -5.74 -13.38 -0.19
CA ILE A 16 -5.64 -14.54 -1.10
C ILE A 16 -5.89 -15.85 -0.33
N GLN A 17 -5.27 -16.03 0.84
CA GLN A 17 -5.48 -17.19 1.69
C GLN A 17 -6.96 -17.34 2.09
N GLY A 18 -7.59 -16.24 2.54
CA GLY A 18 -8.98 -16.22 2.97
C GLY A 18 -9.93 -16.64 1.85
N LEU A 19 -9.84 -15.99 0.69
CA LEU A 19 -10.68 -16.31 -0.47
C LEU A 19 -10.40 -17.70 -1.05
N ARG A 20 -9.14 -18.14 -1.05
CA ARG A 20 -8.80 -19.52 -1.42
C ARG A 20 -9.51 -20.52 -0.51
N ALA A 21 -9.49 -20.29 0.80
CA ALA A 21 -10.12 -21.16 1.77
C ALA A 21 -11.64 -21.19 1.65
N THR A 22 -12.30 -20.05 1.39
CA THR A 22 -13.77 -20.01 1.16
C THR A 22 -14.18 -20.75 -0.11
N LYS A 23 -13.32 -20.81 -1.12
CA LYS A 23 -13.49 -21.63 -2.34
C LYS A 23 -13.12 -23.11 -2.15
N GLY A 24 -12.72 -23.54 -0.94
CA GLY A 24 -12.35 -24.94 -0.65
C GLY A 24 -11.05 -25.39 -1.33
N LEU A 25 -10.24 -24.46 -1.85
CA LEU A 25 -9.00 -24.79 -2.56
C LEU A 25 -7.86 -24.98 -1.57
N THR A 26 -7.03 -26.00 -1.77
CA THR A 26 -5.75 -26.11 -1.04
C THR A 26 -4.68 -25.22 -1.69
N GLN A 27 -3.61 -24.90 -0.95
CA GLN A 27 -2.46 -24.17 -1.53
C GLN A 27 -1.86 -24.90 -2.74
N ALA A 28 -1.79 -26.23 -2.66
CA ALA A 28 -1.31 -27.05 -3.77
C ALA A 28 -2.27 -27.01 -4.97
N ALA A 29 -3.58 -26.98 -4.74
CA ALA A 29 -4.57 -26.85 -5.81
C ALA A 29 -4.47 -25.49 -6.50
N LEU A 30 -4.38 -24.39 -5.75
CA LEU A 30 -4.18 -23.06 -6.32
C LEU A 30 -2.88 -23.00 -7.15
N GLY A 31 -1.78 -23.54 -6.63
CA GLY A 31 -0.50 -23.58 -7.34
C GLY A 31 -0.55 -24.32 -8.67
N ARG A 32 -1.34 -25.40 -8.76
CA ARG A 32 -1.54 -26.17 -10.01
C ARG A 32 -2.43 -25.47 -11.04
N LEU A 33 -3.33 -24.60 -10.60
CA LEU A 33 -4.24 -23.85 -11.48
C LEU A 33 -3.55 -22.65 -12.14
N LEU A 34 -2.39 -22.23 -11.63
CA LEU A 34 -1.58 -21.18 -12.24
C LEU A 34 -0.83 -21.68 -13.48
N ASN A 35 -0.52 -20.74 -14.37
CA ASN A 35 0.26 -20.97 -15.57
C ASN A 35 1.43 -19.97 -15.66
N PRO A 36 2.70 -20.41 -15.52
CA PRO A 36 3.11 -21.79 -15.24
C PRO A 36 2.69 -22.25 -13.82
N PRO A 37 2.53 -23.56 -13.59
CA PRO A 37 2.24 -24.10 -12.27
C PRO A 37 3.35 -23.78 -11.27
N VAL A 38 2.97 -23.55 -10.01
CA VAL A 38 3.91 -23.30 -8.91
C VAL A 38 3.70 -24.28 -7.76
N THR A 39 4.72 -24.38 -6.91
CA THR A 39 4.69 -25.30 -5.77
C THR A 39 3.77 -24.80 -4.66
N ARG A 40 3.31 -25.73 -3.81
CA ARG A 40 2.61 -25.41 -2.55
C ARG A 40 3.43 -24.47 -1.66
N ALA A 41 4.75 -24.62 -1.64
CA ALA A 41 5.65 -23.77 -0.87
C ALA A 41 5.67 -22.33 -1.40
N SER A 42 5.62 -22.13 -2.72
CA SER A 42 5.52 -20.78 -3.31
C SER A 42 4.21 -20.10 -2.95
N ILE A 43 3.08 -20.82 -3.02
CA ILE A 43 1.78 -20.29 -2.55
C ILE A 43 1.82 -19.97 -1.05
N ALA A 44 2.42 -20.82 -0.22
CA ALA A 44 2.55 -20.55 1.22
C ALA A 44 3.42 -19.30 1.51
N ASN A 45 4.50 -19.09 0.74
CA ASN A 45 5.34 -17.91 0.89
C ASN A 45 4.62 -16.64 0.43
N LEU A 46 3.87 -16.71 -0.67
CA LEU A 46 2.99 -15.65 -1.16
C LEU A 46 1.94 -15.28 -0.10
N GLU A 47 1.22 -16.26 0.45
CA GLU A 47 0.17 -16.02 1.46
C GLU A 47 0.74 -15.43 2.76
N SER A 48 2.00 -15.74 3.08
CA SER A 48 2.70 -15.15 4.22
C SER A 48 3.39 -13.81 3.95
N GLY A 49 3.30 -13.28 2.72
CA GLY A 49 3.98 -12.04 2.31
C GLY A 49 5.51 -12.13 2.21
N ARG A 50 6.10 -13.33 2.32
CA ARG A 50 7.56 -13.54 2.19
C ARG A 50 8.06 -13.52 0.75
N GLN A 51 7.15 -13.65 -0.21
CA GLN A 51 7.48 -13.60 -1.63
C GLN A 51 6.65 -12.52 -2.31
N GLY A 52 7.30 -11.69 -3.12
CA GLY A 52 6.62 -10.77 -4.02
C GLY A 52 5.80 -11.51 -5.07
N LEU A 53 4.77 -10.84 -5.58
CA LEU A 53 3.84 -11.38 -6.55
C LEU A 53 3.98 -10.68 -7.90
N LEU A 54 4.19 -11.46 -8.96
CA LEU A 54 4.18 -10.93 -10.32
C LEU A 54 2.75 -10.54 -10.71
N LEU A 55 2.60 -9.39 -11.39
CA LEU A 55 1.27 -8.84 -11.71
C LEU A 55 0.44 -9.79 -12.58
N HIS A 56 1.04 -10.50 -13.53
CA HIS A 56 0.31 -11.48 -14.34
C HIS A 56 -0.20 -12.66 -13.50
N THR A 57 0.56 -13.11 -12.50
CA THR A 57 0.12 -14.15 -11.55
C THR A 57 -1.02 -13.62 -10.68
N PHE A 58 -0.95 -12.36 -10.24
CA PHE A 58 -2.04 -11.71 -9.50
C PHE A 58 -3.36 -11.74 -10.29
N ILE A 59 -3.34 -11.38 -11.58
CA ILE A 59 -4.51 -11.46 -12.47
C ILE A 59 -5.00 -12.90 -12.64
N GLN A 60 -4.11 -13.89 -12.68
CA GLN A 60 -4.56 -15.30 -12.74
C GLN A 60 -5.25 -15.72 -11.44
N ILE A 61 -4.71 -15.32 -10.29
CA ILE A 61 -5.31 -15.61 -8.98
C ILE A 61 -6.71 -15.00 -8.89
N THR A 62 -6.92 -13.77 -9.36
CA THR A 62 -8.25 -13.14 -9.30
C THR A 62 -9.26 -13.87 -10.17
N LYS A 63 -8.84 -14.37 -11.34
CA LYS A 63 -9.67 -15.21 -12.21
C LYS A 63 -10.00 -16.56 -11.55
N ILE A 64 -9.00 -17.25 -10.98
CA ILE A 64 -9.18 -18.55 -10.32
C ILE A 64 -10.09 -18.44 -9.09
N LEU A 65 -9.94 -17.37 -8.32
CA LEU A 65 -10.72 -17.11 -7.13
C LEU A 65 -12.05 -16.39 -7.42
N GLU A 66 -12.33 -16.08 -8.69
CA GLU A 66 -13.53 -15.40 -9.15
C GLU A 66 -13.82 -14.11 -8.36
N CYS A 67 -12.79 -13.28 -8.18
CA CYS A 67 -12.88 -12.02 -7.43
C CYS A 67 -12.34 -10.83 -8.24
N SER A 68 -12.66 -9.63 -7.78
CA SER A 68 -12.13 -8.39 -8.34
C SER A 68 -10.73 -8.08 -7.79
N LEU A 69 -9.99 -7.19 -8.47
CA LEU A 69 -8.66 -6.76 -8.00
C LEU A 69 -8.72 -6.10 -6.62
N SER A 70 -9.78 -5.32 -6.36
CA SER A 70 -10.02 -4.63 -5.10
C SER A 70 -10.28 -5.58 -3.93
N ASP A 71 -10.71 -6.81 -4.18
CA ASP A 71 -10.91 -7.80 -3.11
C ASP A 71 -9.57 -8.30 -2.54
N LEU A 72 -8.48 -8.16 -3.29
CA LEU A 72 -7.15 -8.62 -2.85
C LEU A 72 -6.24 -7.46 -2.40
N ILE A 73 -6.40 -6.28 -2.99
CA ILE A 73 -5.58 -5.11 -2.68
C ILE A 73 -6.07 -4.47 -1.37
N PRO A 74 -5.20 -4.28 -0.36
CA PRO A 74 -5.61 -3.59 0.85
C PRO A 74 -6.02 -2.17 0.56
N PRO A 75 -7.05 -1.65 1.26
CA PRO A 75 -7.29 -0.23 1.23
C PRO A 75 -5.98 0.43 1.67
N THR A 76 -5.46 1.31 0.81
CA THR A 76 -4.33 2.13 1.18
C THR A 76 -4.81 2.98 2.33
N THR A 77 -4.55 2.53 3.56
CA THR A 77 -4.39 3.47 4.67
C THR A 77 -3.08 4.16 4.37
N THR A 78 -3.08 5.04 3.36
CA THR A 78 -2.33 6.27 3.51
C THR A 78 -2.85 6.80 4.82
N ALA A 79 -2.06 6.61 5.89
CA ALA A 79 -2.10 7.54 6.97
C ALA A 79 -2.15 8.90 6.28
N ARG A 80 -3.28 9.61 6.38
CA ARG A 80 -3.43 10.96 5.88
C ARG A 80 -2.47 11.82 6.70
N VAL A 81 -1.18 11.70 6.44
CA VAL A 81 -0.19 12.58 7.04
C VAL A 81 -0.14 13.88 6.22
N ASP A 82 -0.44 13.84 4.92
CA ASP A 82 0.09 14.89 4.04
C ASP A 82 -0.92 15.92 3.51
N ILE A 83 -2.04 16.17 4.19
CA ILE A 83 -2.86 17.38 3.87
C ILE A 83 -3.18 18.17 5.12
N ALA A 84 -3.55 17.49 6.21
CA ALA A 84 -3.89 18.15 7.46
C ALA A 84 -2.64 18.69 8.19
N LEU A 85 -1.54 17.93 8.21
CA LEU A 85 -0.32 18.34 8.89
C LEU A 85 0.37 19.51 8.17
N GLU A 86 0.49 19.46 6.83
CA GLU A 86 1.04 20.56 6.04
C GLU A 86 0.25 21.86 6.23
N SER A 87 -1.09 21.74 6.22
CA SER A 87 -2.00 22.88 6.46
C SER A 87 -1.85 23.44 7.88
N GLN A 88 -1.62 22.57 8.86
CA GLN A 88 -1.44 22.97 10.26
C GLN A 88 -0.06 23.61 10.50
N VAL A 89 1.00 23.07 9.91
CA VAL A 89 2.36 23.66 9.94
C VAL A 89 2.36 25.04 9.26
N ALA A 90 1.73 25.17 8.10
CA ALA A 90 1.59 26.46 7.41
C ALA A 90 0.79 27.49 8.23
N ARG A 91 -0.25 27.04 8.95
CA ARG A 91 -1.06 27.90 9.82
C ARG A 91 -0.29 28.38 11.05
N GLU A 92 0.46 27.50 11.70
CA GLU A 92 1.25 27.87 12.89
C GLU A 92 2.46 28.75 12.53
N LEU A 93 3.13 28.51 11.40
CA LEU A 93 4.16 29.42 10.88
C LEU A 93 3.61 30.81 10.51
N GLY A 94 2.36 30.86 10.05
CA GLY A 94 1.66 32.11 9.76
C GLY A 94 1.31 32.93 11.00
N LYS A 95 1.07 32.27 12.15
CA LYS A 95 0.78 32.91 13.44
C LYS A 95 2.05 33.28 14.22
N ALA A 96 3.10 32.48 14.09
CA ALA A 96 4.35 32.73 14.78
C ALA A 96 5.06 33.97 14.18
N LYS A 97 5.56 34.88 15.04
CA LYS A 97 6.42 36.02 14.66
C LYS A 97 7.83 35.54 14.28
N VAL A 98 7.90 34.64 13.31
CA VAL A 98 9.15 34.09 12.78
C VAL A 98 9.73 35.11 11.79
N PRO A 99 11.02 35.47 11.90
CA PRO A 99 11.70 36.28 10.89
C PRO A 99 11.55 35.66 9.50
N ASP A 100 11.33 36.48 8.47
CA ASP A 100 10.98 36.00 7.13
C ASP A 100 12.05 35.09 6.51
N GLU A 101 13.31 35.25 6.90
CA GLU A 101 14.41 34.39 6.49
C GLU A 101 14.28 32.95 7.02
N ALA A 102 13.91 32.80 8.30
CA ALA A 102 13.65 31.49 8.89
C ALA A 102 12.40 30.84 8.29
N ARG A 103 11.37 31.62 7.95
CA ARG A 103 10.19 31.12 7.21
C ARG A 103 10.57 30.57 5.84
N ARG A 104 11.41 31.28 5.08
CA ARG A 104 11.87 30.83 3.75
C ARG A 104 12.66 29.52 3.82
N ARG A 105 13.56 29.38 4.80
CA ARG A 105 14.35 28.15 4.99
C ARG A 105 13.47 26.95 5.33
N ILE A 106 12.51 27.12 6.23
CA ILE A 106 11.57 26.06 6.61
C ILE A 106 10.69 25.67 5.41
N SER A 107 10.14 26.64 4.67
CA SER A 107 9.32 26.35 3.49
C SER A 107 10.09 25.61 2.38
N GLN A 108 11.37 25.96 2.16
CA GLN A 108 12.22 25.27 1.18
C GLN A 108 12.58 23.85 1.62
N GLN A 109 12.89 23.64 2.90
CA GLN A 109 13.28 22.33 3.41
C GLN A 109 12.12 21.32 3.47
N PHE A 110 10.88 21.81 3.63
CA PHE A 110 9.67 20.97 3.69
C PHE A 110 8.80 21.06 2.41
N MET A 111 9.28 21.69 1.34
CA MET A 111 8.56 21.84 0.05
C MET A 111 7.10 22.35 0.19
N LEU A 112 6.85 23.28 1.11
CA LEU A 112 5.50 23.77 1.38
C LEU A 112 5.01 24.73 0.27
N PRO A 113 3.71 24.69 -0.10
CA PRO A 113 3.17 25.57 -1.13
C PRO A 113 3.23 27.03 -0.71
N ALA A 114 3.72 27.90 -1.61
CA ALA A 114 3.76 29.33 -1.38
C ALA A 114 2.35 29.90 -1.20
N LYS A 115 2.17 30.79 -0.21
CA LYS A 115 0.90 31.52 -0.02
C LYS A 115 0.53 32.22 -1.32
N LYS A 116 -0.60 31.83 -1.94
CA LYS A 116 -1.22 32.63 -2.99
C LYS A 116 -1.68 33.95 -2.37
N ASN A 117 -1.11 35.07 -2.84
CA ASN A 117 -1.65 36.38 -2.51
C ASN A 117 -3.08 36.47 -3.06
N LYS A 118 -4.04 36.78 -2.19
CA LYS A 118 -5.35 37.28 -2.63
C LYS A 118 -5.12 38.65 -3.26
N LEU A 119 -5.50 38.78 -4.53
CA LEU A 119 -5.73 40.04 -5.21
C LEU A 119 -6.86 40.81 -4.50
#